data_AF-A0A346SFK5-F1
#
_entry.id   AF-A0A346SFK5-F1
#
_cell.length_a   1.000
_cell.length_b   1.000
_cell.length_c   1.000
_cell.angle_alpha   90.00
_cell.angle_beta   90.00
_cell.angle_gamma   90.00
#
_symmetry.space_group_name_H-M   'P 1'
#
loop_
_entity.id
_entity.type
_entity.pdbx_description
1 polymer ?
#
loop_
_entity_poly.entity_id
_entity_poly.type
_entity_poly.pdbx_seq_one_letter_code
_entity_poly.pdbx_strand_id
1 'polypeptide(L)'
;MSQIEELQHRIVAAMDRISAGVEAMGDASRNTGADERLQAELEDERVANAQLQERLKTLKEQHEQQVDELRADLEELRTAPADSDETDALRAELEEARAKITSVEAARAELAEAKAALDNSAELEALKSENERMRAELDGIGDPSALKAELEQMRELLAQAKEVEAENSRLKAELEDTERVNELSAELEMLRAERASHGAAMSRLDDDLQRMRKANEQLRNSVEELRSAAAEGLTDAELLNRATVAELEATRAAQASDAAEAQAVLARLEPLLSQAKLVEGEVE
;
A
#
# COMPACT_ATOMS: atom_id res chain seq x y z
N MET A 1 -6.91 -14.21 -20.91
CA MET A 1 -5.52 -14.68 -21.02
C MET A 1 -4.60 -13.55 -21.46
N SER A 2 -4.76 -12.92 -22.63
CA SER A 2 -3.80 -11.87 -23.07
C SER A 2 -3.79 -10.59 -22.22
N GLN A 3 -4.92 -10.18 -21.64
CA GLN A 3 -4.98 -8.99 -20.76
C GLN A 3 -4.17 -9.17 -19.45
N ILE A 4 -4.04 -10.41 -18.97
CA ILE A 4 -3.26 -10.70 -17.75
C ILE A 4 -1.76 -10.65 -18.07
N GLU A 5 -1.36 -11.16 -19.24
CA GLU A 5 0.03 -11.08 -19.71
C GLU A 5 0.46 -9.64 -19.99
N GLU A 6 -0.42 -8.81 -20.57
CA GLU A 6 -0.15 -7.40 -20.80
C GLU A 6 -0.02 -6.60 -19.49
N LEU A 7 -0.86 -6.91 -18.50
CA LEU A 7 -0.73 -6.35 -17.15
C LEU A 7 0.55 -6.82 -16.45
N GLN A 8 0.93 -8.09 -16.58
CA GLN A 8 2.18 -8.62 -16.03
C GLN A 8 3.41 -7.95 -16.64
N HIS A 9 3.47 -7.81 -17.97
CA HIS A 9 4.55 -7.10 -18.65
C HIS A 9 4.64 -5.63 -18.22
N ARG A 10 3.49 -4.96 -18.03
CA ARG A 10 3.44 -3.57 -17.57
C ARG A 10 3.88 -3.42 -16.12
N ILE A 11 3.54 -4.38 -15.25
CA ILE A 11 3.98 -4.40 -13.85
C ILE A 11 5.50 -4.59 -13.78
N VAL A 12 6.06 -5.55 -14.53
CA VAL A 12 7.52 -5.79 -14.55
C VAL A 12 8.25 -4.53 -15.04
N ALA A 13 7.81 -3.92 -16.13
CA ALA A 13 8.41 -2.68 -16.64
C ALA A 13 8.27 -1.51 -15.65
N ALA A 14 7.17 -1.44 -14.89
CA ALA A 14 7.00 -0.44 -13.83
C ALA A 14 7.93 -0.71 -12.64
N MET A 15 8.11 -1.97 -12.24
CA MET A 15 9.03 -2.35 -11.17
C MET A 15 10.49 -2.08 -11.54
N ASP A 16 10.88 -2.32 -12.79
CA ASP A 16 12.23 -1.99 -13.28
C ASP A 16 12.49 -0.48 -13.24
N ARG A 17 11.50 0.33 -13.65
CA ARG A 17 11.60 1.80 -13.56
C ARG A 17 11.64 2.30 -12.12
N ILE A 18 10.85 1.72 -11.22
CA ILE A 18 10.87 2.08 -9.80
C ILE A 18 12.22 1.72 -9.20
N SER A 19 12.78 0.55 -9.52
CA SER A 19 14.08 0.12 -9.04
C SER A 19 15.19 1.07 -9.51
N ALA A 20 15.22 1.41 -10.80
CA ALA A 20 16.15 2.41 -11.34
C ALA A 20 15.95 3.81 -10.72
N GLY A 21 14.69 4.20 -10.43
CA GLY A 21 14.37 5.47 -9.77
C GLY A 21 14.84 5.52 -8.31
N VAL A 22 14.71 4.42 -7.56
CA VAL A 22 15.18 4.31 -6.18
C VAL A 22 16.72 4.34 -6.13
N GLU A 23 17.40 3.69 -7.07
CA GLU A 23 18.86 3.78 -7.20
C GLU A 23 19.32 5.21 -7.49
N ALA A 24 18.70 5.88 -8.48
CA ALA A 24 19.02 7.27 -8.80
C ALA A 24 18.75 8.24 -7.64
N MET A 25 17.69 8.00 -6.87
CA MET A 25 17.35 8.82 -5.70
C MET A 25 18.31 8.56 -4.52
N GLY A 26 18.80 7.33 -4.38
CA GLY A 26 19.85 6.96 -3.44
C GLY A 26 21.18 7.64 -3.76
N ASP A 27 21.55 7.68 -5.03
CA ASP A 27 22.76 8.39 -5.49
C ASP A 27 22.61 9.92 -5.36
N ALA A 28 21.44 10.48 -5.68
CA ALA A 28 21.16 11.89 -5.45
C ALA A 28 21.28 12.26 -3.95
N SER A 29 20.76 11.42 -3.05
CA SER A 29 20.87 11.66 -1.59
C SER A 29 22.31 11.53 -1.08
N ARG A 30 23.15 10.70 -1.70
CA ARG A 30 24.58 10.61 -1.38
C ARG A 30 25.35 11.83 -1.88
N ASN A 31 25.01 12.30 -3.08
CA ASN A 31 25.58 13.51 -3.66
C ASN A 31 25.17 14.76 -2.87
N THR A 32 23.93 14.90 -2.42
CA THR A 32 23.54 16.04 -1.57
C THR A 32 24.33 16.09 -0.26
N GLY A 33 24.60 14.93 0.36
CA GLY A 33 25.45 14.87 1.56
C GLY A 33 26.93 15.17 1.29
N ALA A 34 27.42 14.96 0.07
CA ALA A 34 28.75 15.38 -0.37
C ALA A 34 28.78 16.89 -0.67
N ASP A 35 27.73 17.42 -1.32
CA ASP A 35 27.57 18.84 -1.64
C ASP A 35 27.48 19.70 -0.39
N GLU A 36 26.75 19.26 0.65
CA GLU A 36 26.67 19.96 1.93
C GLU A 36 28.04 20.04 2.64
N ARG A 37 28.86 19.00 2.55
CA ARG A 37 30.21 19.00 3.12
C ARG A 37 31.15 19.92 2.35
N LEU A 38 31.09 19.88 1.02
CA LEU A 38 31.88 20.76 0.16
C LEU A 38 31.49 22.23 0.35
N GLN A 39 30.21 22.53 0.56
CA GLN A 39 29.75 23.89 0.88
C GLN A 39 30.29 24.38 2.21
N ALA A 40 30.29 23.53 3.25
CA ALA A 40 30.87 23.87 4.55
C ALA A 40 32.39 24.14 4.46
N GLU A 41 33.14 23.29 3.74
CA GLU A 41 34.57 23.49 3.51
C GLU A 41 34.85 24.80 2.75
N LEU A 42 34.02 25.12 1.76
CA LEU A 42 34.16 26.34 0.96
C LEU A 42 33.80 27.61 1.77
N GLU A 43 32.83 27.52 2.68
CA GLU A 43 32.52 28.59 3.65
C GLU A 43 33.69 28.81 4.63
N ASP A 44 34.27 27.73 5.17
CA ASP A 44 35.43 27.80 6.06
C ASP A 44 36.64 28.41 5.36
N GLU A 45 36.93 27.99 4.12
CA GLU A 45 38.00 28.59 3.31
C GLU A 45 37.75 30.06 3.01
N ARG A 46 36.50 30.47 2.70
CA ARG A 46 36.15 31.89 2.48
C ARG A 46 36.38 32.74 3.72
N VAL A 47 36.01 32.24 4.90
CA VAL A 47 36.24 32.94 6.16
C VAL A 47 37.75 33.07 6.43
N ALA A 48 38.52 32.00 6.24
CA ALA A 48 39.97 32.03 6.38
C ALA A 48 40.63 33.02 5.40
N ASN A 49 40.17 33.05 4.14
CA ASN A 49 40.68 33.97 3.13
C ASN A 49 40.36 35.43 3.48
N ALA A 50 39.14 35.72 3.96
CA ALA A 50 38.76 37.06 4.41
C ALA A 50 39.63 37.53 5.58
N GLN A 51 39.90 36.67 6.56
CA GLN A 51 40.79 36.98 7.69
C GLN A 51 42.24 37.22 7.24
N LEU A 52 42.74 36.44 6.29
CA LEU A 52 44.07 36.65 5.71
C LEU A 52 44.16 37.95 4.91
N GLN A 53 43.12 38.30 4.15
CA GLN A 53 43.05 39.57 3.42
C GLN A 53 43.05 40.78 4.37
N GLU A 54 42.33 40.70 5.49
CA GLU A 54 42.32 41.73 6.53
C GLU A 54 43.69 41.87 7.21
N ARG A 55 44.34 40.75 7.55
CA ARG A 55 45.72 40.74 8.07
C ARG A 55 46.73 41.31 7.07
N LEU A 56 46.59 41.00 5.79
CA LEU A 56 47.45 41.56 4.75
C LEU A 56 47.21 43.06 4.55
N LYS A 57 45.97 43.52 4.67
CA LYS A 57 45.63 44.94 4.58
C LYS A 57 46.24 45.72 5.74
N THR A 58 46.04 45.24 6.97
CA THR A 58 46.62 45.87 8.17
C THR A 58 48.15 45.86 8.14
N LEU A 59 48.77 44.76 7.72
CA LEU A 59 50.23 44.69 7.57
C LEU A 59 50.74 45.66 6.49
N LYS A 60 50.01 45.80 5.38
CA LYS A 60 50.36 46.78 4.33
C LYS A 60 50.27 48.22 4.83
N GLU A 61 49.20 48.57 5.54
CA GLU A 61 49.01 49.90 6.13
C GLU A 61 50.12 50.21 7.15
N GLN A 62 50.47 49.25 8.01
CA GLN A 62 51.57 49.39 8.96
C GLN A 62 52.93 49.58 8.26
N HIS A 63 53.22 48.83 7.20
CA HIS A 63 54.46 48.99 6.46
C HIS A 63 54.52 50.29 5.65
N GLU A 64 53.39 50.75 5.11
CA GLU A 64 53.32 52.05 4.43
C GLU A 64 53.57 53.20 5.41
N GLN A 65 52.97 53.14 6.60
CA GLN A 65 53.26 54.09 7.69
C GLN A 65 54.73 54.06 8.11
N GLN A 66 55.33 52.87 8.30
CA GLN A 66 56.76 52.76 8.62
C GLN A 66 57.67 53.34 7.53
N VAL A 67 57.32 53.15 6.25
CA VAL A 67 58.09 53.71 5.14
C VAL A 67 57.96 55.24 5.09
N ASP A 68 56.77 55.78 5.35
CA ASP A 68 56.55 57.23 5.38
C ASP A 68 57.19 57.89 6.60
N GLU A 69 57.17 57.25 7.78
CA GLU A 69 57.91 57.68 8.97
C GLU A 69 59.42 57.68 8.70
N LEU A 70 59.97 56.58 8.18
CA LEU A 70 61.38 56.52 7.83
C LEU A 70 61.74 57.61 6.81
N ARG A 71 60.90 57.86 5.79
CA ARG A 71 61.12 58.94 4.80
C ARG A 71 61.13 60.32 5.44
N ALA A 72 60.22 60.59 6.37
CA ALA A 72 60.17 61.84 7.11
C ALA A 72 61.42 62.02 7.99
N ASP A 73 61.84 60.95 8.69
CA ASP A 73 63.08 60.94 9.48
C ASP A 73 64.30 61.23 8.60
N LEU A 74 64.37 60.62 7.40
CA LEU A 74 65.45 60.90 6.44
C LEU A 74 65.47 62.36 5.96
N GLU A 75 64.29 62.97 5.80
CA GLU A 75 64.16 64.36 5.36
C GLU A 75 64.48 65.35 6.49
N GLU A 76 64.10 65.04 7.74
CA GLU A 76 64.46 65.79 8.93
C GLU A 76 65.98 65.75 9.17
N LEU A 77 66.57 64.55 9.11
CA LEU A 77 68.02 64.32 9.24
C LEU A 77 68.83 65.03 8.14
N ARG A 78 68.28 65.12 6.92
CA ARG A 78 68.90 65.86 5.82
C ARG A 78 68.93 67.38 6.07
N THR A 79 68.04 67.91 6.91
CA THR A 79 67.92 69.35 7.20
C THR A 79 68.62 69.80 8.49
N ALA A 80 69.11 68.87 9.31
CA ALA A 80 69.82 69.18 10.56
C ALA A 80 71.28 69.67 10.32
N PRO A 81 71.79 70.65 11.10
CA PRO A 81 73.18 71.11 10.99
C PRO A 81 74.18 70.10 11.58
N ALA A 82 75.29 69.90 10.87
CA ALA A 82 76.24 68.80 11.07
C ALA A 82 77.18 68.93 12.28
N ASP A 83 77.14 67.95 13.20
CA ASP A 83 78.27 67.54 14.06
C ASP A 83 78.87 66.22 13.51
N SER A 84 80.19 66.14 13.34
CA SER A 84 80.83 65.16 12.44
C SER A 84 80.59 63.70 12.79
N ASP A 85 80.52 63.37 14.07
CA ASP A 85 80.45 61.97 14.51
C ASP A 85 79.01 61.43 14.49
N GLU A 86 78.01 62.30 14.72
CA GLU A 86 76.58 61.96 14.55
C GLU A 86 76.22 61.86 13.07
N THR A 87 76.80 62.68 12.19
CA THR A 87 76.51 62.60 10.75
C THR A 87 76.93 61.28 10.11
N ASP A 88 78.00 60.64 10.59
CA ASP A 88 78.44 59.35 10.06
C ASP A 88 77.60 58.18 10.61
N ALA A 89 77.12 58.25 11.85
CA ALA A 89 76.16 57.29 12.41
C ALA A 89 74.79 57.38 11.69
N LEU A 90 74.30 58.59 11.47
CA LEU A 90 73.04 58.85 10.77
C LEU A 90 73.11 58.46 9.28
N ARG A 91 74.29 58.60 8.64
CA ARG A 91 74.52 58.06 7.29
C ARG A 91 74.46 56.53 7.25
N ALA A 92 74.95 55.85 8.29
CA ALA A 92 74.87 54.39 8.37
C ALA A 92 73.41 53.92 8.55
N GLU A 93 72.62 54.60 9.38
CA GLU A 93 71.18 54.31 9.57
C GLU A 93 70.36 54.62 8.31
N LEU A 94 70.69 55.70 7.59
CA LEU A 94 70.13 56.04 6.28
C LEU A 94 70.35 54.94 5.24
N GLU A 95 71.57 54.41 5.16
CA GLU A 95 71.90 53.31 4.25
C GLU A 95 71.22 52.00 4.68
N GLU A 96 71.07 51.75 5.99
CA GLU A 96 70.29 50.60 6.50
C GLU A 96 68.80 50.71 6.18
N ALA A 97 68.19 51.89 6.34
CA ALA A 97 66.79 52.14 6.01
C ALA A 97 66.54 52.01 4.50
N ARG A 98 67.45 52.52 3.66
CA ARG A 98 67.42 52.32 2.21
C ARG A 98 67.49 50.84 1.85
N ALA A 99 68.40 50.09 2.47
CA ALA A 99 68.49 48.65 2.26
C ALA A 99 67.17 47.93 2.64
N LYS A 100 66.53 48.30 3.76
CA LYS A 100 65.22 47.76 4.17
C LYS A 100 64.12 48.10 3.16
N ILE A 101 64.05 49.35 2.67
CA ILE A 101 63.07 49.76 1.66
C ILE A 101 63.25 48.94 0.37
N THR A 102 64.49 48.77 -0.11
CA THR A 102 64.75 47.96 -1.31
C THR A 102 64.36 46.48 -1.12
N SER A 103 64.56 45.93 0.08
CA SER A 103 64.11 44.57 0.40
C SER A 103 62.59 44.44 0.43
N VAL A 104 61.86 45.45 0.91
CA VAL A 104 60.40 45.46 0.93
C VAL A 104 59.83 45.62 -0.47
N GLU A 105 60.43 46.47 -1.30
CA GLU A 105 60.05 46.64 -2.71
C GLU A 105 60.28 45.34 -3.50
N ALA A 106 61.38 44.63 -3.24
CA ALA A 106 61.62 43.30 -3.81
C ALA A 106 60.54 42.28 -3.38
N ALA A 107 60.22 42.20 -2.08
CA ALA A 107 59.17 41.30 -1.59
C ALA A 107 57.77 41.66 -2.15
N ARG A 108 57.48 42.95 -2.37
CA ARG A 108 56.24 43.39 -3.03
C ARG A 108 56.19 42.97 -4.50
N ALA A 109 57.32 43.02 -5.20
CA ALA A 109 57.41 42.55 -6.59
C ALA A 109 57.20 41.03 -6.69
N GLU A 110 57.83 40.24 -5.83
CA GLU A 110 57.63 38.78 -5.77
C GLU A 110 56.18 38.40 -5.44
N LEU A 111 55.53 39.13 -4.53
CA LEU A 111 54.12 38.92 -4.20
C LEU A 111 53.17 39.30 -5.35
N ALA A 112 53.51 40.32 -6.15
CA ALA A 112 52.75 40.67 -7.35
C ALA A 112 52.89 39.60 -8.43
N GLU A 113 54.09 39.03 -8.60
CA GLU A 113 54.35 37.93 -9.53
C GLU A 113 53.64 36.64 -9.12
N ALA A 114 53.69 36.28 -7.83
CA ALA A 114 52.96 35.12 -7.31
C ALA A 114 51.44 35.24 -7.49
N LYS A 115 50.88 36.45 -7.33
CA LYS A 115 49.46 36.71 -7.62
C LYS A 115 49.14 36.58 -9.10
N ALA A 116 49.96 37.15 -9.97
CA ALA A 116 49.78 37.00 -11.42
C ALA A 116 49.91 35.54 -11.88
N ALA A 117 50.74 34.73 -11.21
CA ALA A 117 50.87 33.30 -11.47
C ALA A 117 49.66 32.51 -10.98
N LEU A 118 49.07 32.87 -9.83
CA LEU A 118 47.86 32.25 -9.31
C LEU A 118 46.64 32.57 -10.19
N ASP A 119 46.49 33.84 -10.59
CA ASP A 119 45.41 34.31 -11.46
C ASP A 119 45.47 33.67 -12.86
N ASN A 120 46.68 33.35 -13.35
CA ASN A 120 46.90 32.65 -14.60
C ASN A 120 47.11 31.14 -14.42
N SER A 121 46.84 30.59 -13.24
CA SER A 121 47.02 29.15 -13.01
C SER A 121 46.02 28.37 -13.87
N ALA A 122 46.54 27.41 -14.62
CA ALA A 122 45.73 26.56 -15.49
C ALA A 122 44.64 25.78 -14.72
N GLU A 123 44.87 25.52 -13.42
CA GLU A 123 43.92 24.88 -12.51
C GLU A 123 42.70 25.76 -12.21
N LEU A 124 42.90 27.06 -11.96
CA LEU A 124 41.80 27.99 -11.72
C LEU A 124 40.93 28.16 -12.96
N GLU A 125 41.53 28.25 -14.14
CA GLU A 125 40.81 28.30 -15.41
C GLU A 125 40.10 26.97 -15.73
N ALA A 126 40.72 25.83 -15.39
CA ALA A 126 40.07 24.53 -15.51
C ALA A 126 38.82 24.42 -14.62
N LEU A 127 38.92 24.81 -13.34
CA LEU A 127 37.80 24.80 -12.39
C LEU A 127 36.68 25.77 -12.81
N LYS A 128 37.01 26.94 -13.35
CA LYS A 128 36.01 27.86 -13.93
C LYS A 128 35.29 27.22 -15.11
N SER A 129 36.04 26.60 -16.03
CA SER A 129 35.45 25.93 -17.19
C SER A 129 34.57 24.74 -16.80
N GLU A 130 34.94 24.01 -15.74
CA GLU A 130 34.17 22.91 -15.19
C GLU A 130 32.88 23.41 -14.51
N ASN A 131 32.96 24.50 -13.74
CA ASN A 131 31.78 25.16 -13.18
C ASN A 131 30.83 25.68 -14.27
N GLU A 132 31.36 26.23 -15.35
CA GLU A 132 30.55 26.67 -16.49
C GLU A 132 29.88 25.49 -17.20
N ARG A 133 30.57 24.34 -17.33
CA ARG A 133 29.97 23.10 -17.83
C ARG A 133 28.87 22.58 -16.93
N MET A 134 29.11 22.47 -15.61
CA MET A 134 28.10 22.03 -14.65
C MET A 134 26.88 22.95 -14.64
N ARG A 135 27.08 24.28 -14.75
CA ARG A 135 25.96 25.23 -14.87
C ARG A 135 25.17 25.03 -16.16
N ALA A 136 25.85 24.84 -17.30
CA ALA A 136 25.18 24.56 -18.56
C ALA A 136 24.45 23.21 -18.55
N GLU A 137 24.98 22.20 -17.85
CA GLU A 137 24.31 20.92 -17.62
C GLU A 137 23.07 21.10 -16.75
N LEU A 138 23.14 21.87 -15.66
CA LEU A 138 21.99 22.19 -14.81
C LEU A 138 20.91 22.99 -15.55
N ASP A 139 21.30 23.94 -16.40
CA ASP A 139 20.38 24.68 -17.28
C ASP A 139 19.80 23.78 -18.40
N GLY A 140 20.55 22.76 -18.81
CA GLY A 140 20.15 21.77 -19.82
C GLY A 140 19.21 20.68 -19.28
N ILE A 141 19.27 20.38 -17.98
CA ILE A 141 18.22 19.66 -17.25
C ILE A 141 17.02 20.63 -17.18
N GLY A 142 16.24 20.67 -18.25
CA GLY A 142 15.09 21.56 -18.38
C GLY A 142 14.16 21.55 -17.16
N ASP A 143 13.41 22.64 -17.00
CA ASP A 143 12.59 22.93 -15.83
C ASP A 143 11.87 21.67 -15.26
N PRO A 144 12.16 21.26 -14.00
CA PRO A 144 11.57 20.08 -13.37
C PRO A 144 10.06 20.20 -13.15
N SER A 145 9.44 21.33 -13.51
CA SER A 145 8.00 21.54 -13.49
C SER A 145 7.22 20.49 -14.29
N ALA A 146 7.74 20.03 -15.42
CA ALA A 146 7.07 18.99 -16.24
C ALA A 146 7.02 17.64 -15.52
N LEU A 147 8.16 17.18 -14.96
CA LEU A 147 8.22 15.94 -14.17
C LEU A 147 7.38 16.04 -12.89
N LYS A 148 7.36 17.20 -12.24
CA LYS A 148 6.48 17.45 -11.09
C LYS A 148 5.00 17.37 -11.48
N ALA A 149 4.61 17.91 -12.63
CA ALA A 149 3.25 17.82 -13.13
C ALA A 149 2.85 16.37 -13.46
N GLU A 150 3.74 15.58 -14.07
CA GLU A 150 3.50 14.15 -14.32
C GLU A 150 3.38 13.35 -13.01
N LEU A 151 4.20 13.65 -12.00
CA LEU A 151 4.10 13.01 -10.68
C LEU A 151 2.78 13.34 -9.97
N GLU A 152 2.31 14.59 -10.07
CA GLU A 152 0.99 14.96 -9.54
C GLU A 152 -0.14 14.23 -10.27
N GLN A 153 -0.08 14.13 -11.60
CA GLN A 153 -1.06 13.34 -12.37
C GLN A 153 -1.05 11.85 -11.97
N MET A 154 0.13 11.26 -11.79
CA MET A 154 0.25 9.87 -11.34
C MET A 154 -0.28 9.65 -9.92
N ARG A 155 -0.09 10.62 -9.02
CA ARG A 155 -0.67 10.59 -7.67
C ARG A 155 -2.19 10.64 -7.72
N GLU A 156 -2.76 11.47 -8.58
CA GLU A 156 -4.20 11.56 -8.77
C GLU A 156 -4.78 10.26 -9.36
N LEU A 157 -4.16 9.70 -10.39
CA LEU A 157 -4.54 8.40 -10.95
C LEU A 157 -4.45 7.27 -9.91
N LEU A 158 -3.45 7.30 -9.04
CA LEU A 158 -3.31 6.32 -7.95
C LEU A 158 -4.40 6.48 -6.89
N ALA A 159 -4.83 7.72 -6.59
CA ALA A 159 -5.96 7.98 -5.71
C ALA A 159 -7.27 7.44 -6.32
N GLN A 160 -7.52 7.70 -7.61
CA GLN A 160 -8.67 7.17 -8.33
C GLN A 160 -8.66 5.63 -8.38
N ALA A 161 -7.50 5.00 -8.61
CA ALA A 161 -7.38 3.54 -8.61
C ALA A 161 -7.72 2.93 -7.24
N LYS A 162 -7.30 3.56 -6.14
CA LYS A 162 -7.66 3.12 -4.77
C LYS A 162 -9.14 3.26 -4.49
N GLU A 163 -9.78 4.30 -4.99
CA GLU A 163 -11.24 4.48 -4.86
C GLU A 163 -11.99 3.38 -5.61
N VAL A 164 -11.59 3.08 -6.86
CA VAL A 164 -12.15 1.98 -7.65
C VAL A 164 -11.92 0.61 -6.98
N GLU A 165 -10.76 0.40 -6.36
CA GLU A 165 -10.48 -0.83 -5.60
C GLU A 165 -11.40 -0.97 -4.38
N ALA A 166 -11.62 0.13 -3.64
CA ALA A 166 -12.55 0.16 -2.53
C ALA A 166 -13.99 -0.11 -2.98
N GLU A 167 -14.44 0.49 -4.08
CA GLU A 167 -15.76 0.23 -4.67
C GLU A 167 -15.91 -1.23 -5.12
N ASN A 168 -14.89 -1.80 -5.77
CA ASN A 168 -14.91 -3.21 -6.15
C ASN A 168 -14.98 -4.14 -4.93
N SER A 169 -14.26 -3.82 -3.85
CA SER A 169 -14.32 -4.60 -2.61
C SER A 169 -15.72 -4.57 -1.99
N ARG A 170 -16.38 -3.40 -2.04
CA ARG A 170 -17.74 -3.21 -1.55
C ARG A 170 -18.76 -3.95 -2.42
N LEU A 171 -18.68 -3.81 -3.74
CA LEU A 171 -19.58 -4.51 -4.66
C LEU A 171 -19.44 -6.03 -4.57
N LYS A 172 -18.24 -6.55 -4.32
CA LYS A 172 -18.03 -7.98 -4.06
C LYS A 172 -18.73 -8.45 -2.80
N ALA A 173 -18.65 -7.69 -1.71
CA ALA A 173 -19.35 -8.00 -0.47
C ALA A 173 -20.87 -7.95 -0.67
N GLU A 174 -21.38 -6.93 -1.37
CA GLU A 174 -22.81 -6.83 -1.71
C GLU A 174 -23.27 -8.02 -2.58
N LEU A 175 -22.45 -8.48 -3.53
CA LEU A 175 -22.74 -9.67 -4.35
C LEU A 175 -22.81 -10.94 -3.49
N GLU A 176 -21.83 -11.15 -2.60
CA GLU A 176 -21.79 -12.29 -1.69
C GLU A 176 -23.04 -12.33 -0.78
N ASP A 177 -23.47 -11.17 -0.29
CA ASP A 177 -24.72 -11.04 0.46
C ASP A 177 -25.95 -11.43 -0.39
N THR A 178 -25.99 -11.03 -1.68
CA THR A 178 -27.09 -11.43 -2.56
C THR A 178 -27.09 -12.92 -2.88
N GLU A 179 -25.92 -13.53 -3.08
CA GLU A 179 -25.79 -14.98 -3.26
C GLU A 179 -26.28 -15.71 -2.02
N ARG A 180 -25.90 -15.25 -0.82
CA ARG A 180 -26.39 -15.82 0.43
C ARG A 180 -27.90 -15.70 0.59
N VAL A 181 -28.50 -14.58 0.19
CA VAL A 181 -29.96 -14.41 0.19
C VAL A 181 -30.63 -15.38 -0.79
N ASN A 182 -30.03 -15.63 -1.96
CA ASN A 182 -30.55 -16.60 -2.92
C ASN A 182 -30.49 -18.04 -2.39
N GLU A 183 -29.38 -18.42 -1.75
CA GLU A 183 -29.24 -19.72 -1.07
C GLU A 183 -30.31 -19.91 0.01
N LEU A 184 -30.45 -18.94 0.92
CA LEU A 184 -31.46 -18.99 1.98
C LEU A 184 -32.89 -19.03 1.42
N SER A 185 -33.13 -18.34 0.30
CA SER A 185 -34.42 -18.37 -0.38
C SER A 185 -34.71 -19.77 -0.95
N ALA A 186 -33.72 -20.41 -1.56
CA ALA A 186 -33.84 -21.78 -2.07
C ALA A 186 -34.06 -22.79 -0.93
N GLU A 187 -33.33 -22.68 0.19
CA GLU A 187 -33.54 -23.49 1.39
C GLU A 187 -34.96 -23.32 1.94
N LEU A 188 -35.46 -22.08 2.02
CA LEU A 188 -36.83 -21.80 2.46
C LEU A 188 -37.88 -22.40 1.52
N GLU A 189 -37.66 -22.39 0.21
CA GLU A 189 -38.54 -23.04 -0.75
C GLU A 189 -38.56 -24.57 -0.59
N MET A 190 -37.40 -25.19 -0.38
CA MET A 190 -37.31 -26.63 -0.09
C MET A 190 -38.06 -26.98 1.20
N LEU A 191 -37.82 -26.24 2.30
CA LEU A 191 -38.52 -26.47 3.57
C LEU A 191 -40.04 -26.25 3.46
N ARG A 192 -40.49 -25.30 2.63
CA ARG A 192 -41.92 -25.10 2.35
C ARG A 192 -42.50 -26.27 1.55
N ALA A 193 -41.78 -26.78 0.55
CA ALA A 193 -42.19 -27.94 -0.23
C ALA A 193 -42.27 -29.20 0.64
N GLU A 194 -41.29 -29.43 1.52
CA GLU A 194 -41.31 -30.52 2.50
C GLU A 194 -42.52 -30.41 3.44
N ARG A 195 -42.78 -29.23 4.01
CA ARG A 195 -43.96 -29.01 4.86
C ARG A 195 -45.27 -29.25 4.13
N ALA A 196 -45.39 -28.82 2.87
CA ALA A 196 -46.57 -29.06 2.06
C ALA A 196 -46.77 -30.57 1.78
N SER A 197 -45.69 -31.28 1.44
CA SER A 197 -45.69 -32.73 1.26
C SER A 197 -46.10 -33.47 2.54
N HIS A 198 -45.52 -33.09 3.68
CA HIS A 198 -45.89 -33.65 5.00
C HIS A 198 -47.36 -33.37 5.36
N GLY A 199 -47.86 -32.16 5.10
CA GLY A 199 -49.27 -31.83 5.30
C GLY A 199 -50.20 -32.70 4.45
N ALA A 200 -49.85 -32.93 3.18
CA ALA A 200 -50.62 -33.79 2.29
C ALA A 200 -50.59 -35.27 2.75
N ALA A 201 -49.43 -35.77 3.19
CA ALA A 201 -49.31 -37.13 3.72
C ALA A 201 -50.14 -37.32 5.00
N MET A 202 -50.11 -36.34 5.92
CA MET A 202 -50.91 -36.38 7.15
C MET A 202 -52.42 -36.37 6.85
N SER A 203 -52.87 -35.53 5.91
CA SER A 203 -54.27 -35.49 5.48
C SER A 203 -54.74 -36.84 4.93
N ARG A 204 -53.90 -37.54 4.15
CA ARG A 204 -54.23 -38.88 3.63
C ARG A 204 -54.35 -39.91 4.74
N LEU A 205 -53.43 -39.88 5.71
CA LEU A 205 -53.48 -40.77 6.87
C LEU A 205 -54.75 -40.53 7.69
N ASP A 206 -55.13 -39.28 7.92
CA ASP A 206 -56.38 -38.94 8.62
C ASP A 206 -57.62 -39.46 7.87
N ASP A 207 -57.66 -39.33 6.54
CA ASP A 207 -58.74 -39.86 5.71
C ASP A 207 -58.85 -41.39 5.80
N ASP A 208 -57.72 -42.10 5.76
CA ASP A 208 -57.69 -43.57 5.86
C ASP A 208 -58.04 -44.07 7.27
N LEU A 209 -57.61 -43.39 8.33
CA LEU A 209 -58.05 -43.67 9.69
C LEU A 209 -59.56 -43.46 9.87
N GLN A 210 -60.13 -42.42 9.27
CA GLN A 210 -61.58 -42.20 9.27
C GLN A 210 -62.33 -43.32 8.54
N ARG A 211 -61.82 -43.78 7.38
CA ARG A 211 -62.38 -44.93 6.65
C ARG A 211 -62.32 -46.21 7.47
N MET A 212 -61.18 -46.48 8.12
CA MET A 212 -61.01 -47.64 9.00
C MET A 212 -62.01 -47.61 10.17
N ARG A 213 -62.21 -46.46 10.81
CA ARG A 213 -63.20 -46.29 11.89
C ARG A 213 -64.61 -46.59 11.40
N LYS A 214 -65.00 -46.03 10.24
CA LYS A 214 -66.33 -46.24 9.64
C LYS A 214 -66.57 -47.70 9.25
N ALA A 215 -65.60 -48.36 8.61
CA ALA A 215 -65.71 -49.76 8.22
C ALA A 215 -65.81 -50.69 9.45
N ASN A 216 -65.07 -50.39 10.52
CA ASN A 216 -65.18 -51.12 11.79
C ASN A 216 -66.52 -50.90 12.49
N GLU A 217 -67.08 -49.69 12.44
CA GLU A 217 -68.43 -49.41 12.95
C GLU A 217 -69.50 -50.20 12.19
N GLN A 218 -69.42 -50.24 10.86
CA GLN A 218 -70.30 -51.05 10.01
C GLN A 218 -70.19 -52.54 10.30
N LEU A 219 -68.96 -53.06 10.49
CA LEU A 219 -68.73 -54.45 10.90
C LEU A 219 -69.41 -54.74 12.24
N ARG A 220 -69.22 -53.88 13.25
CA ARG A 220 -69.85 -54.05 14.57
C ARG A 220 -71.38 -54.10 14.47
N ASN A 221 -71.97 -53.17 13.71
CA ASN A 221 -73.42 -53.15 13.50
C ASN A 221 -73.92 -54.43 12.79
N SER A 222 -73.22 -54.88 11.75
CA SER A 222 -73.58 -56.11 11.02
C SER A 222 -73.46 -57.38 11.87
N VAL A 223 -72.47 -57.43 12.76
CA VAL A 223 -72.30 -58.54 13.72
C VAL A 223 -73.38 -58.51 14.79
N GLU A 224 -73.82 -57.33 15.22
CA GLU A 224 -74.92 -57.19 16.18
C GLU A 224 -76.26 -57.60 15.57
N GLU A 225 -76.54 -57.20 14.33
CA GLU A 225 -77.70 -57.69 13.56
C GLU A 225 -77.70 -59.22 13.43
N LEU A 226 -76.54 -59.80 13.06
CA LEU A 226 -76.40 -61.26 12.97
C LEU A 226 -76.64 -61.96 14.31
N ARG A 227 -76.13 -61.41 15.41
CA ARG A 227 -76.33 -61.97 16.75
C ARG A 227 -77.79 -61.92 17.17
N SER A 228 -78.49 -60.82 16.90
CA SER A 228 -79.92 -60.69 17.18
C SER A 228 -80.74 -61.70 16.37
N ALA A 229 -80.49 -61.79 15.06
CA ALA A 229 -81.18 -62.74 14.19
C ALA A 229 -80.91 -64.21 14.58
N ALA A 230 -79.67 -64.52 14.98
CA ALA A 230 -79.31 -65.84 15.49
C ALA A 230 -80.01 -66.18 16.82
N ALA A 231 -80.21 -65.20 17.71
CA ALA A 231 -80.95 -65.39 18.97
C ALA A 231 -82.44 -65.69 18.74
N GLU A 232 -83.03 -65.13 17.68
CA GLU A 232 -84.41 -65.39 17.26
C GLU A 232 -84.56 -66.67 16.40
N GLY A 233 -83.45 -67.34 16.06
CA GLY A 233 -83.44 -68.52 15.20
C GLY A 233 -83.67 -68.22 13.70
N LEU A 234 -83.61 -66.95 13.30
CA LEU A 234 -83.86 -66.44 11.95
C LEU A 234 -82.55 -66.17 11.20
N THR A 235 -81.72 -67.21 11.03
CA THR A 235 -80.48 -67.07 10.24
C THR A 235 -80.77 -66.95 8.75
N ASP A 236 -80.59 -65.74 8.21
CA ASP A 236 -80.74 -65.43 6.78
C ASP A 236 -79.38 -65.41 6.07
N ALA A 237 -79.32 -66.00 4.87
CA ALA A 237 -78.13 -66.00 4.02
C ALA A 237 -77.72 -64.58 3.59
N GLU A 238 -78.66 -63.65 3.43
CA GLU A 238 -78.35 -62.26 3.06
C GLU A 238 -77.64 -61.50 4.18
N LEU A 239 -78.01 -61.72 5.44
CA LEU A 239 -77.35 -61.11 6.60
C LEU A 239 -75.92 -61.62 6.76
N LEU A 240 -75.70 -62.93 6.54
CA LEU A 240 -74.36 -63.52 6.56
C LEU A 240 -73.48 -62.94 5.45
N ASN A 241 -74.02 -62.84 4.23
CA ASN A 241 -73.31 -62.20 3.11
C ASN A 241 -72.97 -60.73 3.41
N ARG A 242 -73.88 -59.98 4.05
CA ARG A 242 -73.63 -58.58 4.43
C ARG A 242 -72.52 -58.44 5.46
N ALA A 243 -72.51 -59.29 6.49
CA ALA A 243 -71.48 -59.26 7.52
C ALA A 243 -70.10 -59.68 6.98
N THR A 244 -70.04 -60.69 6.12
CA THR A 244 -68.78 -61.11 5.47
C THR A 244 -68.24 -60.03 4.53
N VAL A 245 -69.10 -59.31 3.81
CA VAL A 245 -68.71 -58.12 3.04
C VAL A 245 -68.16 -57.03 3.97
N ALA A 246 -68.84 -56.74 5.09
CA ALA A 246 -68.36 -55.76 6.07
C ALA A 246 -67.02 -56.17 6.71
N GLU A 247 -66.78 -57.47 6.92
CA GLU A 247 -65.51 -57.99 7.43
C GLU A 247 -64.38 -57.82 6.40
N LEU A 248 -64.66 -58.11 5.13
CA LEU A 248 -63.71 -57.86 4.04
C LEU A 248 -63.42 -56.36 3.87
N GLU A 249 -64.42 -55.49 4.01
CA GLU A 249 -64.23 -54.04 3.97
C GLU A 249 -63.41 -53.53 5.16
N ALA A 250 -63.68 -53.99 6.37
CA ALA A 250 -62.93 -53.62 7.57
C ALA A 250 -61.46 -54.09 7.51
N THR A 251 -61.21 -55.31 7.06
CA THR A 251 -59.84 -55.84 6.88
C THR A 251 -59.07 -55.09 5.79
N ARG A 252 -59.72 -54.76 4.67
CA ARG A 252 -59.11 -53.92 3.63
C ARG A 252 -58.80 -52.52 4.13
N ALA A 253 -59.70 -51.91 4.91
CA ALA A 253 -59.49 -50.58 5.47
C ALA A 253 -58.35 -50.57 6.51
N ALA A 254 -58.23 -51.62 7.33
CA ALA A 254 -57.10 -51.79 8.25
C ALA A 254 -55.77 -51.93 7.50
N GLN A 255 -55.70 -52.80 6.49
CA GLN A 255 -54.50 -52.96 5.66
C GLN A 255 -54.11 -51.68 4.92
N ALA A 256 -55.09 -50.89 4.45
CA ALA A 256 -54.84 -49.60 3.81
C ALA A 256 -54.25 -48.58 4.80
N SER A 257 -54.79 -48.52 6.04
CA SER A 257 -54.24 -47.68 7.11
C SER A 257 -52.80 -48.08 7.46
N ASP A 258 -52.54 -49.37 7.66
CA ASP A 258 -51.19 -49.88 7.98
C ASP A 258 -50.19 -49.55 6.86
N ALA A 259 -50.61 -49.68 5.59
CA ALA A 259 -49.79 -49.31 4.44
C ALA A 259 -49.50 -47.81 4.38
N ALA A 260 -50.50 -46.96 4.67
CA ALA A 260 -50.35 -45.51 4.71
C ALA A 260 -49.43 -45.06 5.85
N GLU A 261 -49.54 -45.66 7.03
CA GLU A 261 -48.64 -45.42 8.17
C GLU A 261 -47.19 -45.81 7.82
N ALA A 262 -46.98 -46.99 7.24
CA ALA A 262 -45.66 -47.45 6.81
C ALA A 262 -45.04 -46.50 5.76
N GLN A 263 -45.82 -46.05 4.78
CA GLN A 263 -45.37 -45.08 3.79
C GLN A 263 -45.04 -43.73 4.41
N ALA A 264 -45.84 -43.24 5.37
CA ALA A 264 -45.57 -41.98 6.07
C ALA A 264 -44.28 -42.04 6.90
N VAL A 265 -44.02 -43.18 7.55
CA VAL A 265 -42.77 -43.41 8.29
C VAL A 265 -41.58 -43.49 7.33
N LEU A 266 -41.67 -44.25 6.24
CA LEU A 266 -40.61 -44.36 5.24
C LEU A 266 -40.28 -42.99 4.62
N ALA A 267 -41.29 -42.20 4.25
CA ALA A 267 -41.10 -40.87 3.69
C ALA A 267 -40.37 -39.91 4.65
N ARG A 268 -40.43 -40.16 5.97
CA ARG A 268 -39.73 -39.36 6.99
C ARG A 268 -38.32 -39.89 7.29
N LEU A 269 -38.09 -41.20 7.15
CA LEU A 269 -36.79 -41.83 7.38
C LEU A 269 -35.86 -41.72 6.17
N GLU A 270 -36.40 -41.73 4.95
CA GLU A 270 -35.62 -41.64 3.71
C GLU A 270 -34.69 -40.42 3.62
N PRO A 271 -35.12 -39.18 3.95
CA PRO A 271 -34.22 -38.03 3.98
C PRO A 271 -33.17 -38.09 5.10
N LEU A 272 -33.47 -38.73 6.23
CA LEU A 272 -32.50 -38.90 7.33
C LEU A 272 -31.43 -39.94 6.97
N LEU A 273 -31.82 -40.99 6.25
CA LEU A 273 -30.91 -42.02 5.75
C LEU A 273 -30.02 -41.52 4.61
N SER A 274 -30.54 -40.68 3.72
CA SER A 274 -29.72 -40.07 2.66
C SER A 274 -28.70 -39.10 3.24
N GLN A 275 -29.08 -38.27 4.22
CA GLN A 275 -28.17 -37.41 4.95
C GLN A 275 -27.09 -38.20 5.71
N ALA A 276 -27.45 -39.30 6.39
CA ALA A 276 -26.49 -40.14 7.09
C ALA A 276 -25.46 -40.79 6.15
N LYS A 277 -25.88 -41.24 4.94
CA LYS A 277 -24.97 -41.78 3.92
C LYS A 277 -24.01 -40.74 3.35
N LEU A 278 -24.44 -39.49 3.22
CA LEU A 278 -23.59 -38.38 2.79
C LEU A 278 -22.49 -38.09 3.80
N VAL A 279 -22.81 -38.13 5.10
CA VAL A 279 -21.83 -37.91 6.19
C VAL A 279 -20.81 -39.05 6.30
N GLU A 280 -21.20 -40.31 6.06
CA GLU A 280 -20.24 -41.43 6.04
C GLU A 280 -19.32 -41.41 4.80
N GLY A 281 -19.78 -40.89 3.66
CA GLY A 281 -19.00 -40.82 2.42
C GLY A 281 -17.97 -39.68 2.36
N GLU A 282 -18.03 -38.69 3.25
CA GLU A 282 -17.04 -37.61 3.36
C GLU A 282 -15.83 -37.96 4.25
N VAL A 283 -15.83 -39.13 4.88
CA VAL A 283 -14.77 -39.59 5.81
C VAL A 283 -13.82 -40.63 5.17
N GLU A 284 -14.09 -41.07 3.94
CA GLU A 284 -13.17 -41.91 3.12
C GLU A 284 -12.42 -41.09 2.06
#